data_AF-A0A0W0ZME8-F1
#
_entry.id   AF-A0A0W0ZME8-F1
#
_cell.length_a   1.000
_cell.length_b   1.000
_cell.length_c   1.000
_cell.angle_alpha   90.00
_cell.angle_beta   90.00
_cell.angle_gamma   90.00
#
_symmetry.space_group_name_H-M   'P 1'
#
loop_
_entity.id
_entity.type
_entity.pdbx_description
1 polymer ?
#
loop_
_entity_poly.entity_id
_entity_poly.type
_entity_poly.pdbx_seq_one_letter_code
_entity_poly.pdbx_strand_id
1 'polypeptide(L)'
;MPALKKITPEVKEALGTLNSFETRYAGLVKKSEEGQLKDNQDAIQYIDDVIKRYAMIKKTSPSASAAQAKKEAYLPALRSHAAEIGVLTFSKPGDFASRLKELDFEPSKIEEITKGLEQAGGDDDLLATLSSLVITSAICGDDGHHHHHHGYHHGPSAVVTSYGGSRNNHGHW
;
A
#
# COMPACT_ATOMS: atom_id res chain seq x y z
N MET A 1 5.16 -18.71 6.17
CA MET A 1 3.83 -18.47 5.60
C MET A 1 3.25 -17.16 6.12
N PRO A 2 3.18 -16.13 5.26
CA PRO A 2 2.47 -14.89 5.56
C PRO A 2 0.98 -15.20 5.71
N ALA A 3 0.43 -14.83 6.87
CA ALA A 3 -0.98 -15.01 7.18
C ALA A 3 -1.69 -13.66 7.18
N LEU A 4 -2.97 -13.67 6.83
CA LEU A 4 -3.83 -12.50 6.94
C LEU A 4 -3.99 -12.10 8.41
N LYS A 5 -3.93 -10.79 8.66
CA LYS A 5 -4.15 -10.24 10.00
C LYS A 5 -5.64 -10.24 10.35
N LYS A 6 -5.96 -9.94 11.61
CA LYS A 6 -7.35 -9.69 11.99
C LYS A 6 -7.82 -8.37 11.37
N ILE A 7 -9.10 -8.34 11.02
CA ILE A 7 -9.73 -7.13 10.49
C ILE A 7 -9.69 -6.02 11.54
N THR A 8 -9.31 -4.81 11.13
CA THR A 8 -9.34 -3.66 12.03
C THR A 8 -10.78 -3.14 12.20
N PRO A 9 -11.09 -2.44 13.30
CA PRO A 9 -12.42 -1.84 13.49
C PRO A 9 -12.81 -0.88 12.37
N GLU A 10 -11.85 -0.12 11.85
CA GLU A 10 -12.05 0.82 10.75
C GLU A 10 -12.44 0.11 9.44
N VAL A 11 -11.71 -0.95 9.07
CA VAL A 11 -12.05 -1.76 7.89
C VAL A 11 -13.41 -2.44 8.09
N LYS A 12 -13.69 -2.94 9.29
CA LYS A 12 -15.00 -3.52 9.62
C LYS A 12 -16.13 -2.51 9.45
N GLU A 13 -15.97 -1.27 9.92
CA GLU A 13 -16.97 -0.22 9.75
C GLU A 13 -17.15 0.14 8.26
N ALA A 14 -16.06 0.24 7.50
CA ALA A 14 -16.07 0.57 6.07
C ALA A 14 -16.78 -0.50 5.22
N LEU A 15 -16.51 -1.78 5.50
CA LEU A 15 -17.17 -2.92 4.85
C LEU A 15 -18.67 -2.93 5.14
N GLY A 16 -19.04 -2.50 6.35
CA GLY A 16 -20.41 -2.51 6.82
C GLY A 16 -20.94 -3.93 7.04
N THR A 17 -22.25 -4.05 7.19
CA THR A 17 -22.93 -5.31 7.53
C THR A 17 -23.44 -6.08 6.30
N LEU A 18 -23.35 -5.48 5.11
CA LEU A 18 -23.80 -6.11 3.87
C LEU A 18 -22.83 -7.25 3.49
N ASN A 19 -23.37 -8.32 2.90
CA ASN A 19 -22.61 -9.45 2.33
C ASN A 19 -21.73 -10.27 3.30
N SER A 20 -21.95 -10.15 4.62
CA SER A 20 -21.26 -10.95 5.64
C SER A 20 -19.73 -10.94 5.51
N PHE A 21 -19.15 -9.78 5.16
CA PHE A 21 -17.71 -9.64 4.92
C PHE A 21 -16.86 -10.15 6.09
N GLU A 22 -17.24 -9.84 7.33
CA GLU A 22 -16.51 -10.29 8.51
C GLU A 22 -16.40 -11.82 8.60
N THR A 23 -17.51 -12.53 8.39
CA THR A 23 -17.54 -14.00 8.41
C THR A 23 -16.72 -14.59 7.28
N ARG A 24 -16.84 -14.03 6.07
CA ARG A 24 -16.06 -14.48 4.91
C ARG A 24 -14.56 -14.27 5.13
N TYR A 25 -14.18 -13.09 5.64
CA TYR A 25 -12.80 -12.77 5.95
C TYR A 25 -12.22 -13.69 7.02
N ALA A 26 -12.98 -14.00 8.08
CA ALA A 26 -12.54 -14.97 9.09
C ALA A 26 -12.27 -16.37 8.49
N GLY A 27 -13.02 -16.78 7.46
CA GLY A 27 -12.73 -17.98 6.68
C GLY A 27 -11.43 -17.88 5.89
N LEU A 28 -11.14 -16.71 5.29
CA LEU A 28 -9.89 -16.46 4.57
C LEU A 28 -8.67 -16.44 5.50
N VAL A 29 -8.80 -15.90 6.71
CA VAL A 29 -7.71 -15.94 7.71
C VAL A 29 -7.29 -17.37 8.00
N LYS A 30 -8.25 -18.28 8.25
CA LYS A 30 -7.94 -19.71 8.45
C LYS A 30 -7.24 -20.34 7.25
N LYS A 31 -7.75 -20.08 6.04
CA LYS A 31 -7.12 -20.55 4.79
C LYS A 31 -5.71 -20.00 4.60
N SER A 32 -5.44 -18.78 5.09
CA SER A 32 -4.10 -18.18 5.02
C SER A 32 -3.10 -18.89 5.93
N GLU A 33 -3.54 -19.31 7.12
CA GLU A 33 -2.72 -20.11 8.05
C GLU A 33 -2.41 -21.50 7.48
N GLU A 34 -3.29 -22.02 6.63
CA GLU A 34 -3.15 -23.30 5.93
C GLU A 34 -2.41 -23.18 4.58
N GLY A 35 -1.99 -21.97 4.17
CA GLY A 35 -1.31 -21.73 2.89
C GLY A 35 -2.21 -21.89 1.65
N GLN A 36 -3.53 -21.81 1.80
CA GLN A 36 -4.53 -22.09 0.76
C GLN A 36 -5.11 -20.84 0.06
N LEU A 37 -4.50 -19.67 0.22
CA LEU A 37 -5.01 -18.43 -0.38
C LEU A 37 -4.66 -18.26 -1.85
N LYS A 38 -3.53 -18.81 -2.30
CA LYS A 38 -3.06 -18.62 -3.68
C LYS A 38 -4.07 -19.17 -4.68
N ASP A 39 -4.52 -18.31 -5.58
CA ASP A 39 -5.58 -18.48 -6.59
C ASP A 39 -6.92 -18.99 -6.04
N ASN A 40 -7.18 -18.77 -4.75
CA ASN A 40 -8.40 -19.19 -4.09
C ASN A 40 -9.60 -18.37 -4.58
N GLN A 41 -10.60 -19.03 -5.15
CA GLN A 41 -11.78 -18.36 -5.72
C GLN A 41 -12.58 -17.58 -4.66
N ASP A 42 -12.65 -18.07 -3.42
CA ASP A 42 -13.36 -17.34 -2.36
C ASP A 42 -12.62 -16.05 -1.98
N ALA A 43 -11.29 -16.05 -2.02
CA ALA A 43 -10.46 -14.88 -1.76
C ALA A 43 -10.59 -13.86 -2.91
N ILE A 44 -10.54 -14.32 -4.17
CA ILE A 44 -10.75 -13.47 -5.35
C ILE A 44 -12.14 -12.83 -5.30
N GLN A 45 -13.19 -13.63 -5.03
CA GLN A 45 -14.55 -13.13 -4.94
C GLN A 45 -14.74 -12.16 -3.77
N TYR A 46 -14.06 -12.39 -2.65
CA TYR A 46 -14.03 -11.45 -1.53
C TYR A 46 -13.42 -10.11 -1.94
N ILE A 47 -12.26 -10.12 -2.61
CA ILE A 47 -11.60 -8.90 -3.11
C ILE A 47 -12.53 -8.15 -4.06
N ASP A 48 -13.14 -8.83 -5.02
CA ASP A 48 -14.07 -8.21 -5.98
C ASP A 48 -15.28 -7.57 -5.28
N ASP A 49 -15.78 -8.18 -4.19
CA ASP A 49 -16.87 -7.59 -3.42
C ASP A 49 -16.43 -6.38 -2.57
N VAL A 50 -15.19 -6.38 -2.06
CA VAL A 50 -14.59 -5.20 -1.42
C VAL A 50 -14.43 -4.06 -2.43
N ILE A 51 -14.01 -4.36 -3.65
CA ILE A 51 -13.91 -3.37 -4.74
C ILE A 51 -15.27 -2.78 -5.08
N LYS A 52 -16.32 -3.62 -5.18
CA LYS A 52 -17.69 -3.12 -5.36
C LYS A 52 -18.10 -2.19 -4.23
N ARG A 53 -17.79 -2.55 -2.97
CA ARG A 53 -18.09 -1.70 -1.79
C ARG A 53 -17.33 -0.38 -1.84
N TYR A 54 -16.05 -0.40 -2.18
CA TYR A 54 -15.22 0.77 -2.40
C TYR A 54 -15.83 1.69 -3.47
N ALA A 55 -16.20 1.14 -4.63
CA ALA A 55 -16.81 1.89 -5.72
C ALA A 55 -18.17 2.50 -5.33
N MET A 56 -18.98 1.78 -4.55
CA MET A 56 -20.24 2.30 -4.02
C MET A 56 -19.99 3.51 -3.11
N ILE A 57 -19.09 3.39 -2.12
CA ILE A 57 -18.75 4.48 -1.20
C ILE A 57 -18.18 5.67 -1.96
N LYS A 58 -17.26 5.44 -2.92
CA LYS A 58 -16.65 6.49 -3.74
C LYS A 58 -17.69 7.32 -4.49
N LYS A 59 -18.73 6.68 -5.03
CA LYS A 59 -19.83 7.31 -5.78
C LYS A 59 -20.83 8.06 -4.89
N THR A 60 -20.85 7.83 -3.58
CA THR A 60 -21.72 8.60 -2.68
C THR A 60 -21.22 10.04 -2.54
N SER A 61 -22.13 11.01 -2.54
CA SER A 61 -21.81 12.42 -2.29
C SER A 61 -22.55 12.88 -1.04
N PRO A 62 -22.03 12.56 0.17
CA PRO A 62 -22.67 12.96 1.41
C PRO A 62 -22.62 14.49 1.58
N SER A 63 -23.76 15.08 1.94
CA SER A 63 -23.87 16.52 2.21
C SER A 63 -23.42 16.91 3.62
N ALA A 64 -23.38 15.96 4.55
CA ALA A 64 -22.94 16.18 5.92
C ALA A 64 -21.43 16.00 6.07
N SER A 65 -20.74 16.97 6.67
CA SER A 65 -19.27 16.95 6.86
C SER A 65 -18.77 15.69 7.58
N ALA A 66 -19.47 15.21 8.60
CA ALA A 66 -19.10 13.98 9.31
C ALA A 66 -19.19 12.72 8.41
N ALA A 67 -20.16 12.67 7.50
CA ALA A 67 -20.29 11.56 6.55
C ALA A 67 -19.27 11.65 5.42
N GLN A 68 -18.87 12.86 5.01
CA GLN A 68 -17.76 13.08 4.09
C GLN A 68 -16.43 12.62 4.70
N ALA A 69 -16.13 13.00 5.94
CA ALA A 69 -14.93 12.56 6.64
C ALA A 69 -14.85 11.03 6.78
N LYS A 70 -15.98 10.37 7.08
CA LYS A 70 -16.05 8.90 7.10
C LYS A 70 -15.78 8.29 5.73
N LYS A 71 -16.36 8.84 4.67
CA LYS A 71 -16.08 8.40 3.30
C LYS A 71 -14.58 8.48 3.00
N GLU A 72 -13.95 9.61 3.33
CA GLU A 72 -12.53 9.84 3.09
C GLU A 72 -11.62 8.89 3.88
N ALA A 73 -12.01 8.49 5.09
CA ALA A 73 -11.30 7.48 5.87
C ALA A 73 -11.52 6.04 5.34
N TYR A 74 -12.74 5.70 4.90
CA TYR A 74 -13.07 4.34 4.45
C TYR A 74 -12.39 3.94 3.14
N LEU A 75 -12.23 4.87 2.19
CA LEU A 75 -11.62 4.57 0.90
C LEU A 75 -10.19 4.01 1.01
N PRO A 76 -9.24 4.67 1.69
CA PRO A 76 -7.89 4.12 1.87
C PRO A 76 -7.90 2.83 2.70
N ALA A 77 -8.77 2.72 3.73
CA ALA A 77 -8.88 1.50 4.52
C ALA A 77 -9.29 0.27 3.67
N LEU A 78 -10.31 0.43 2.81
CA LEU A 78 -10.76 -0.64 1.90
C LEU A 78 -9.72 -0.95 0.82
N ARG A 79 -9.04 0.08 0.30
CA ARG A 79 -7.95 -0.04 -0.68
C ARG A 79 -6.81 -0.90 -0.12
N SER A 80 -6.28 -0.55 1.05
CA SER A 80 -5.22 -1.29 1.73
C SER A 80 -5.64 -2.73 2.00
N HIS A 81 -6.86 -2.93 2.52
CA HIS A 81 -7.37 -4.25 2.89
C HIS A 81 -7.45 -5.20 1.69
N ALA A 82 -8.03 -4.75 0.58
CA ALA A 82 -8.14 -5.57 -0.62
C ALA A 82 -6.76 -5.89 -1.23
N ALA A 83 -5.83 -4.94 -1.18
CA ALA A 83 -4.49 -5.13 -1.72
C ALA A 83 -3.63 -6.08 -0.86
N GLU A 84 -3.73 -6.03 0.47
CA GLU A 84 -3.06 -6.99 1.38
C GLU A 84 -3.50 -8.43 1.09
N ILE A 85 -4.81 -8.66 0.92
CA ILE A 85 -5.34 -9.98 0.56
C ILE A 85 -4.88 -10.37 -0.85
N GLY A 86 -4.86 -9.41 -1.77
CA GLY A 86 -4.46 -9.61 -3.16
C GLY A 86 -3.03 -10.12 -3.31
N VAL A 87 -2.08 -9.59 -2.55
CA VAL A 87 -0.67 -10.05 -2.55
C VAL A 87 -0.56 -11.55 -2.23
N LEU A 88 -1.38 -12.05 -1.31
CA LEU A 88 -1.38 -13.47 -0.92
C LEU A 88 -2.26 -14.35 -1.79
N THR A 89 -3.12 -13.74 -2.61
CA THR A 89 -4.14 -14.44 -3.39
C THR A 89 -3.71 -14.61 -4.85
N PHE A 90 -3.27 -13.56 -5.53
CA PHE A 90 -3.06 -13.65 -6.97
C PHE A 90 -1.68 -14.22 -7.30
N SER A 91 -1.62 -15.27 -8.12
CA SER A 91 -0.36 -15.71 -8.73
C SER A 91 0.01 -14.95 -10.00
N LYS A 92 -0.99 -14.31 -10.63
CA LYS A 92 -0.86 -13.59 -11.89
C LYS A 92 -0.84 -12.07 -11.65
N PRO A 93 0.28 -11.38 -11.96
CA PRO A 93 0.41 -9.95 -11.74
C PRO A 93 -0.63 -9.13 -12.51
N GLY A 94 -0.97 -9.51 -13.75
CA GLY A 94 -1.95 -8.79 -14.55
C GLY A 94 -3.38 -8.82 -13.98
N ASP A 95 -3.78 -9.94 -13.37
CA ASP A 95 -5.08 -10.06 -12.72
C ASP A 95 -5.14 -9.17 -11.47
N PHE A 96 -4.06 -9.14 -10.69
CA PHE A 96 -3.95 -8.28 -9.52
C PHE A 96 -3.88 -6.79 -9.91
N ALA A 97 -3.11 -6.45 -10.94
CA ALA A 97 -2.99 -5.08 -11.47
C ALA A 97 -4.35 -4.48 -11.83
N SER A 98 -5.22 -5.29 -12.44
CA SER A 98 -6.57 -4.89 -12.81
C SER A 98 -7.40 -4.51 -11.57
N ARG A 99 -7.32 -5.30 -10.50
CA ARG A 99 -8.00 -5.00 -9.23
C ARG A 99 -7.42 -3.76 -8.53
N LEU A 100 -6.11 -3.59 -8.53
CA LEU A 100 -5.45 -2.41 -7.96
C LEU A 100 -5.89 -1.12 -8.69
N LYS A 101 -6.07 -1.19 -10.02
CA LYS A 101 -6.61 -0.07 -10.81
C LYS A 101 -8.03 0.30 -10.39
N GLU A 102 -8.89 -0.69 -10.13
CA GLU A 102 -10.26 -0.44 -9.66
C GLU A 102 -10.32 0.18 -8.25
N LEU A 103 -9.26 0.00 -7.45
CA LEU A 103 -9.10 0.61 -6.14
C LEU A 103 -8.43 1.99 -6.18
N ASP A 104 -8.19 2.56 -7.38
CA ASP A 104 -7.49 3.83 -7.61
C ASP A 104 -6.05 3.86 -7.05
N PHE A 105 -5.30 2.76 -7.16
CA PHE A 105 -3.85 2.86 -7.04
C PHE A 105 -3.25 3.62 -8.22
N GLU A 106 -2.20 4.39 -7.97
CA GLU A 106 -1.45 5.04 -9.03
C GLU A 106 -0.73 4.02 -9.93
N PRO A 107 -0.62 4.26 -11.25
CA PRO A 107 0.03 3.31 -12.17
C PRO A 107 1.45 2.91 -11.75
N SER A 108 2.24 3.85 -11.24
CA SER A 108 3.59 3.61 -10.72
C SER A 108 3.61 2.64 -9.53
N LYS A 109 2.62 2.75 -8.64
CA LYS A 109 2.44 1.83 -7.50
C LYS A 109 1.94 0.47 -7.93
N ILE A 110 1.05 0.40 -8.92
CA ILE A 110 0.63 -0.86 -9.51
C ILE A 110 1.84 -1.59 -10.09
N GLU A 111 2.70 -0.90 -10.84
CA GLU A 111 3.93 -1.48 -11.40
C GLU A 111 4.87 -1.98 -10.31
N GLU A 112 5.12 -1.20 -9.27
CA GLU A 112 5.97 -1.56 -8.13
C GLU A 112 5.47 -2.85 -7.43
N ILE A 113 4.16 -2.90 -7.14
CA ILE A 113 3.53 -4.04 -6.45
C ILE A 113 3.55 -5.29 -7.34
N THR A 114 3.18 -5.16 -8.61
CA THR A 114 3.05 -6.29 -9.54
C THR A 114 4.41 -6.88 -9.92
N LYS A 115 5.42 -6.03 -10.11
CA LYS A 115 6.82 -6.47 -10.29
C LYS A 115 7.34 -7.19 -9.04
N GLY A 116 7.01 -6.69 -7.87
CA GLY A 116 7.32 -7.36 -6.61
C GLY A 116 6.70 -8.76 -6.54
N LEU A 117 5.43 -8.90 -6.94
CA LEU A 117 4.72 -10.18 -6.99
C LEU A 117 5.38 -11.16 -7.98
N GLU A 118 5.83 -10.69 -9.14
CA GLU A 118 6.60 -11.50 -10.10
C GLU A 118 7.91 -12.01 -9.51
N GLN A 119 8.63 -11.15 -8.79
CA GLN A 119 9.91 -11.48 -8.16
C GLN A 119 9.75 -12.41 -6.97
N ALA A 120 8.64 -12.30 -6.24
CA ALA A 120 8.37 -13.16 -5.10
C ALA A 120 8.26 -14.61 -5.55
N GLY A 121 7.57 -14.90 -6.66
CA GLY A 121 7.47 -16.28 -7.16
C GLY A 121 6.87 -17.30 -6.17
N GLY A 122 6.30 -16.84 -5.04
CA GLY A 122 5.89 -17.68 -3.91
C GLY A 122 6.83 -17.63 -2.69
N ASP A 123 7.82 -16.76 -2.67
CA ASP A 123 8.68 -16.45 -1.53
C ASP A 123 7.89 -15.69 -0.44
N ASP A 124 7.71 -16.36 0.68
CA ASP A 124 6.90 -15.91 1.81
C ASP A 124 7.43 -14.61 2.45
N ASP A 125 8.75 -14.42 2.50
CA ASP A 125 9.38 -13.26 3.14
C ASP A 125 9.27 -12.03 2.23
N LEU A 126 9.38 -12.21 0.91
CA LEU A 126 9.17 -11.15 -0.06
C LEU A 126 7.69 -10.75 -0.10
N LEU A 127 6.75 -11.71 -0.02
CA LEU A 127 5.32 -11.42 0.07
C LEU A 127 4.95 -10.63 1.34
N ALA A 128 5.56 -10.95 2.49
CA ALA A 128 5.37 -10.17 3.70
C ALA A 128 5.89 -8.72 3.56
N THR A 129 7.03 -8.55 2.87
CA THR A 129 7.60 -7.24 2.56
C THR A 129 6.69 -6.43 1.63
N LEU A 130 6.10 -7.08 0.62
CA LEU A 130 5.16 -6.44 -0.31
C LEU A 130 3.86 -6.05 0.37
N SER A 131 3.33 -6.87 1.28
CA SER A 131 2.17 -6.50 2.10
C SER A 131 2.43 -5.22 2.91
N SER A 132 3.62 -5.10 3.52
CA SER A 132 4.02 -3.89 4.24
C SER A 132 4.15 -2.66 3.31
N LEU A 133 4.70 -2.86 2.11
CA LEU A 133 4.83 -1.82 1.08
C LEU A 133 3.46 -1.33 0.60
N VAL A 134 2.52 -2.24 0.38
CA VAL A 134 1.13 -1.94 -0.02
C VAL A 134 0.44 -1.09 1.04
N ILE A 135 0.55 -1.48 2.32
CA ILE A 135 -0.01 -0.73 3.44
C ILE A 135 0.57 0.70 3.48
N THR A 136 1.89 0.83 3.33
CA THR A 136 2.56 2.14 3.34
C THR A 136 2.10 2.99 2.15
N SER A 137 2.03 2.41 0.95
CA SER A 137 1.65 3.11 -0.28
C SER A 137 0.16 3.50 -0.34
N ALA A 138 -0.71 2.74 0.35
CA ALA A 138 -2.14 3.01 0.38
C ALA A 138 -2.56 4.00 1.48
N ILE A 139 -1.72 4.19 2.52
CA ILE A 139 -1.92 5.18 3.58
C ILE A 139 -1.27 6.53 3.20
N CYS A 140 -0.12 6.50 2.51
CA CYS A 140 0.56 7.70 2.02
C CYS A 140 0.02 8.13 0.65
N GLY A 141 -1.16 8.73 0.64
CA GLY A 141 -1.62 9.57 -0.47
C GLY A 141 -1.55 11.04 -0.07
N ASP A 142 -0.72 11.81 -0.76
CA ASP A 142 -0.50 13.27 -0.62
C ASP A 142 0.57 13.72 0.39
N ASP A 143 1.84 13.38 0.16
CA ASP A 143 2.93 14.28 0.55
C ASP A 143 4.13 14.13 -0.39
N GLY A 144 4.44 15.21 -1.10
CA GLY A 144 5.81 15.54 -1.50
C GLY A 144 6.44 14.75 -2.64
N HIS A 145 6.77 15.48 -3.70
CA HIS A 145 7.85 15.13 -4.61
C HIS A 145 9.11 14.72 -3.82
N HIS A 146 9.51 13.44 -3.84
CA HIS A 146 10.86 13.06 -3.42
C HIS A 146 11.66 12.61 -4.63
N HIS A 147 12.50 13.55 -5.04
CA HIS A 147 13.44 13.50 -6.15
C HIS A 147 14.29 12.24 -6.15
N HIS A 148 14.49 11.71 -7.36
CA HIS A 148 15.64 10.89 -7.69
C HIS A 148 16.94 11.64 -7.32
N HIS A 149 17.63 11.20 -6.28
CA HIS A 149 19.06 11.44 -6.15
C HIS A 149 19.80 10.11 -6.22
N HIS A 150 20.18 9.72 -7.44
CA HIS A 150 21.32 8.85 -7.66
C HIS A 150 22.56 9.59 -7.17
N GLY A 151 23.08 9.18 -6.01
CA GLY A 151 24.33 9.67 -5.45
C GLY A 151 25.28 8.50 -5.17
N TYR A 152 25.69 7.76 -6.20
CA TYR A 152 26.89 6.95 -6.12
C TYR A 152 28.10 7.90 -6.15
N HIS A 153 28.81 8.03 -5.04
CA HIS A 153 30.22 8.40 -5.08
C HIS A 153 30.98 7.71 -3.94
N HIS A 154 31.52 6.55 -4.26
CA HIS A 154 32.65 5.96 -3.55
C HIS A 154 33.92 6.74 -3.92
N GLY A 155 34.81 6.95 -2.95
CA GLY A 155 36.23 7.12 -3.23
C GLY A 155 36.91 8.35 -2.63
N PRO A 156 37.86 8.17 -1.69
CA PRO A 156 38.59 9.24 -1.01
C PRO A 156 39.83 9.67 -1.81
N SER A 157 40.25 10.94 -1.70
CA SER A 157 41.67 11.28 -1.88
C SER A 157 42.01 12.64 -1.27
N ALA A 158 43.13 12.64 -0.57
CA ALA A 158 43.68 13.74 0.22
C ALA A 158 44.42 14.79 -0.64
N VAL A 159 44.88 15.82 0.09
CA VAL A 159 45.94 16.83 -0.18
C VAL A 159 45.67 17.94 -1.20
N VAL A 160 45.69 19.20 -0.74
CA VAL A 160 46.89 20.07 -0.74
C VAL A 160 46.66 21.38 0.05
N THR A 161 47.63 21.65 0.92
CA THR A 161 47.99 22.84 1.72
C THR A 161 48.07 24.18 0.95
N SER A 162 47.70 25.32 1.58
CA SER A 162 48.61 26.48 1.78
C SER A 162 48.02 27.63 2.63
N TYR A 163 48.94 28.40 3.19
CA TYR A 163 48.88 29.32 4.33
C TYR A 163 48.54 30.78 3.98
N GLY A 164 47.97 31.49 4.97
CA GLY A 164 48.47 32.82 5.37
C GLY A 164 47.69 34.06 4.93
N GLY A 165 47.48 34.98 5.88
CA GLY A 165 47.59 36.42 5.62
C GLY A 165 46.41 37.32 5.99
N SER A 166 46.46 37.87 7.21
CA SER A 166 46.27 39.29 7.57
C SER A 166 45.03 40.11 7.16
N ARG A 167 44.51 40.77 8.21
CA ARG A 167 44.09 42.18 8.37
C ARG A 167 42.65 42.60 8.07
N ASN A 168 42.08 43.20 9.13
CA ASN A 168 41.31 44.46 9.25
C ASN A 168 40.03 44.58 8.39
N ASN A 169 38.89 45.07 8.89
CA ASN A 169 38.72 46.35 9.56
C ASN A 169 37.29 46.51 10.10
N HIS A 170 37.15 47.44 11.04
CA HIS A 170 35.96 47.98 11.71
C HIS A 170 34.81 48.52 10.82
N GLY A 171 33.61 48.57 11.43
CA GLY A 171 32.53 49.55 11.20
C GLY A 171 31.16 48.94 11.56
N HIS A 172 30.56 49.18 12.75
CA HIS A 172 29.53 50.22 13.05
C HIS A 172 28.52 50.38 11.89
N TRP A 173 27.20 50.33 12.06
CA TRP A 173 26.33 50.94 13.08
C TRP A 173 25.33 49.95 13.69
#